data_AF-A0AAV0UW46-F1
#
_entry.id   AF-A0AAV0UW46-F1
#
_cell.length_a   1.000
_cell.length_b   1.000
_cell.length_c   1.000
_cell.angle_alpha   90.00
_cell.angle_beta   90.00
_cell.angle_gamma   90.00
#
_symmetry.space_group_name_H-M   'P 1'
#
loop_
_entity.id
_entity.type
_entity.pdbx_description
1 polymer ?
#
loop_
_entity_poly.entity_id
_entity_poly.type
_entity_poly.pdbx_seq_one_letter_code
_entity_poly.pdbx_strand_id
1 'polypeptide(L)'
;MVNADVYFGDDFGQKIDLTVRIREILRNYPEGTSIFKEMVQNADDAGATEVNLCLDYRQHAATGLAYEKLGPFQGPSLLVHNNATFTDADFQSIQRIGDSLKKDNSKGWKTGRFGVGFNSVYHVTDLPTFVSGSQLVFFDPQACHLPNVNPSNPGKMIDYITRSDFVNKFPDQLSPFQCFGCNFTEPFSGTIFRLALRTVEQAQRSKLSHRAQTPAQMAEMLKEFADSLPTVLLFLRHVCKISIWEWRAGEETPAILQEASLNNMTFEIKAKRSLQHATLASYGQPAQEFSTEGIICDYPLKVVARDCTAGLSKEYEYLIMNQLGGGECSKMACNPANVDQRLVPWGGVAVSTAADFTIGATFGLAFCFLPLPTHTYLPVHVNGYFELSSNRRDIWFGEGLSGEGLLRAQWNIALLRDVIAPCYARVILHLANEQLMAS
;
A
#
# COMPACT_ATOMS: atom_id res chain seq x y z
N MET A 1 -17.89 -43.56 -28.91
CA MET A 1 -16.61 -43.16 -28.31
C MET A 1 -15.64 -42.96 -29.46
N VAL A 2 -15.17 -41.73 -29.68
CA VAL A 2 -14.10 -41.50 -30.66
C VAL A 2 -12.83 -42.07 -30.04
N ASN A 3 -12.15 -42.98 -30.75
CA ASN A 3 -10.90 -43.57 -30.27
C ASN A 3 -9.88 -42.43 -30.07
N ALA A 4 -9.27 -42.34 -28.89
CA ALA A 4 -8.31 -41.27 -28.56
C ALA A 4 -7.06 -41.31 -29.45
N ASP A 5 -6.85 -42.41 -30.18
CA ASP A 5 -5.78 -42.59 -31.16
C ASP A 5 -6.09 -41.97 -32.55
N VAL A 6 -7.27 -41.37 -32.75
CA VAL A 6 -7.58 -40.63 -33.98
C VAL A 6 -7.10 -39.18 -33.81
N TYR A 7 -6.22 -38.74 -34.70
CA TYR A 7 -5.74 -37.35 -34.73
C TYR A 7 -6.92 -36.36 -34.75
N PHE A 8 -7.06 -35.60 -33.65
CA PHE A 8 -8.14 -34.64 -33.45
C PHE A 8 -7.72 -33.19 -33.77
N GLY A 9 -6.41 -32.91 -33.73
CA GLY A 9 -5.82 -31.60 -33.98
C GLY A 9 -4.61 -31.34 -33.08
N ASP A 10 -3.91 -30.24 -33.33
CA ASP A 10 -2.81 -29.78 -32.49
C ASP A 10 -3.35 -28.93 -31.33
N ASP A 11 -2.64 -28.93 -30.20
CA ASP A 11 -2.98 -28.08 -29.07
C ASP A 11 -2.92 -26.58 -29.47
N PHE A 12 -4.07 -25.91 -29.39
CA PHE A 12 -4.21 -24.49 -29.68
C PHE A 12 -4.89 -23.78 -28.51
N GLY A 13 -4.27 -22.70 -28.01
CA GLY A 13 -4.78 -21.99 -26.84
C GLY A 13 -4.17 -20.61 -26.66
N GLN A 14 -4.84 -19.78 -25.85
CA GLN A 14 -4.39 -18.44 -25.50
C GLN A 14 -3.15 -18.49 -24.59
N LYS A 15 -2.25 -17.52 -24.74
CA LYS A 15 -1.04 -17.36 -23.90
C LYS A 15 -1.07 -15.99 -23.23
N ILE A 16 -0.59 -15.93 -21.99
CA ILE A 16 -0.46 -14.70 -21.22
C ILE A 16 1.03 -14.38 -21.07
N ASP A 17 1.44 -13.20 -21.52
CA ASP A 17 2.79 -12.68 -21.32
C ASP A 17 2.79 -11.76 -20.07
N LEU A 18 3.65 -12.08 -19.10
CA LEU A 18 3.74 -11.35 -17.84
C LEU A 18 4.09 -9.87 -18.05
N THR A 19 4.98 -9.57 -18.99
CA THR A 19 5.40 -8.19 -19.29
C THR A 19 4.27 -7.38 -19.92
N VAL A 20 3.44 -8.01 -20.75
CA VAL A 20 2.23 -7.39 -21.32
C VAL A 20 1.23 -7.10 -20.20
N ARG A 21 1.00 -8.07 -19.30
CA ARG A 21 0.08 -7.89 -18.17
C ARG A 21 0.51 -6.76 -17.23
N ILE A 22 1.80 -6.68 -16.90
CA ILE A 22 2.34 -5.57 -16.09
C ILE A 22 2.14 -4.24 -16.83
N ARG A 23 2.42 -4.17 -18.13
CA ARG A 23 2.24 -2.95 -18.93
C ARG A 23 0.78 -2.47 -18.96
N GLU A 24 -0.19 -3.39 -19.02
CA GLU A 24 -1.61 -3.06 -18.90
C GLU A 24 -1.95 -2.46 -17.54
N ILE A 25 -1.38 -2.99 -16.46
CA ILE A 25 -1.51 -2.43 -15.12
C ILE A 25 -0.93 -1.00 -15.11
N LEU A 26 0.31 -0.81 -15.55
CA LEU A 26 0.94 0.52 -15.58
C LEU A 26 0.16 1.57 -16.40
N ARG A 27 -0.61 1.16 -17.42
CA ARG A 27 -1.48 2.07 -18.18
C ARG A 27 -2.72 2.52 -17.38
N ASN A 28 -3.26 1.63 -16.54
CA ASN A 28 -4.44 1.93 -15.72
C ASN A 28 -4.09 2.66 -14.42
N TYR A 29 -2.83 2.58 -13.98
CA TYR A 29 -2.30 3.24 -12.79
C TYR A 29 -1.25 4.27 -13.23
N PRO A 30 -1.63 5.47 -13.69
CA PRO A 30 -0.67 6.43 -14.20
C PRO A 30 0.36 6.85 -13.15
N GLU A 31 1.54 7.22 -13.64
CA GLU A 31 2.69 7.69 -12.84
C GLU A 31 2.32 8.85 -11.91
N GLY A 32 3.04 8.94 -10.79
CA GLY A 32 2.87 9.97 -9.77
C GLY A 32 3.02 9.40 -8.37
N THR A 33 2.42 10.08 -7.38
CA THR A 33 2.51 9.72 -5.95
C THR A 33 1.77 8.43 -5.56
N SER A 34 1.07 7.80 -6.52
CA SER A 34 0.33 6.54 -6.31
C SER A 34 1.23 5.40 -5.84
N ILE A 35 2.48 5.31 -6.32
CA ILE A 35 3.44 4.30 -5.87
C ILE A 35 3.69 4.39 -4.37
N PHE A 36 3.87 5.60 -3.81
CA PHE A 36 4.11 5.76 -2.38
C PHE A 36 2.90 5.35 -1.55
N LYS A 37 1.70 5.69 -2.02
CA LYS A 37 0.44 5.26 -1.41
C LYS A 37 0.34 3.73 -1.37
N GLU A 38 0.62 3.04 -2.48
CA GLU A 38 0.59 1.58 -2.54
C GLU A 38 1.65 0.95 -1.62
N MET A 39 2.86 1.52 -1.53
CA MET A 39 3.90 1.02 -0.62
C MET A 39 3.55 1.24 0.85
N VAL A 40 2.96 2.39 1.20
CA VAL A 40 2.43 2.66 2.54
C VAL A 40 1.29 1.71 2.87
N GLN A 41 0.38 1.45 1.93
CA GLN A 41 -0.72 0.51 2.14
C GLN A 41 -0.23 -0.92 2.37
N ASN A 42 0.78 -1.37 1.61
CA ASN A 42 1.40 -2.68 1.78
C ASN A 42 2.06 -2.81 3.17
N ALA A 43 2.73 -1.75 3.64
CA ALA A 43 3.31 -1.72 4.98
C ALA A 43 2.22 -1.75 6.08
N ASP A 44 1.14 -0.98 5.91
CA ASP A 44 0.01 -0.97 6.84
C ASP A 44 -0.67 -2.35 6.92
N ASP A 45 -0.90 -3.00 5.78
CA ASP A 45 -1.46 -4.35 5.70
C ASP A 45 -0.53 -5.44 6.29
N ALA A 46 0.78 -5.19 6.31
CA ALA A 46 1.76 -6.03 6.99
C ALA A 46 1.84 -5.75 8.51
N GLY A 47 1.11 -4.74 9.01
CA GLY A 47 1.12 -4.34 10.41
C GLY A 47 2.29 -3.45 10.82
N ALA A 48 2.98 -2.82 9.85
CA ALA A 48 4.05 -1.87 10.14
C ALA A 48 3.51 -0.65 10.88
N THR A 49 4.31 -0.09 11.77
CA THR A 49 4.00 1.17 12.46
C THR A 49 4.78 2.36 11.90
N GLU A 50 5.86 2.10 11.16
CA GLU A 50 6.72 3.14 10.56
C GLU A 50 7.06 2.79 9.11
N VAL A 51 7.02 3.80 8.24
CA VAL A 51 7.44 3.73 6.84
C VAL A 51 8.44 4.84 6.54
N ASN A 52 9.55 4.51 5.91
CA ASN A 52 10.59 5.44 5.47
C ASN A 52 10.76 5.36 3.95
N LEU A 53 10.57 6.47 3.26
CA LEU A 53 10.79 6.61 1.82
C LEU A 53 12.08 7.42 1.62
N CYS A 54 13.14 6.78 1.13
CA CYS A 54 14.44 7.40 1.00
C CYS A 54 14.89 7.46 -0.47
N LEU A 55 15.14 8.66 -0.98
CA LEU A 55 15.82 8.82 -2.26
C LEU A 55 17.32 8.68 -2.05
N ASP A 56 17.86 7.56 -2.52
CA ASP A 56 19.27 7.22 -2.43
C ASP A 56 19.98 7.62 -3.73
N TYR A 57 20.84 8.64 -3.66
CA TYR A 57 21.61 9.15 -4.80
C TYR A 57 22.95 8.43 -5.00
N ARG A 58 23.30 7.49 -4.11
CA ARG A 58 24.62 6.84 -4.15
C ARG A 58 24.73 5.95 -5.39
N GLN A 59 25.94 5.92 -5.93
CA GLN A 59 26.39 4.94 -6.91
C GLN A 59 27.22 3.89 -6.17
N HIS A 60 26.76 2.65 -6.18
CA HIS A 60 27.46 1.53 -5.57
C HIS A 60 28.46 0.91 -6.56
N ALA A 61 29.49 0.25 -6.01
CA ALA A 61 30.45 -0.50 -6.80
C ALA A 61 29.76 -1.68 -7.51
N ALA A 62 30.30 -2.09 -8.66
CA ALA A 62 29.74 -3.16 -9.49
C ALA A 62 30.75 -4.28 -9.77
N THR A 63 31.85 -4.33 -9.01
CA THR A 63 32.97 -5.27 -9.22
C THR A 63 32.74 -6.63 -8.57
N GLY A 64 32.11 -6.64 -7.40
CA GLY A 64 31.80 -7.82 -6.58
C GLY A 64 30.33 -8.21 -6.64
N LEU A 65 29.72 -8.21 -7.83
CA LEU A 65 28.32 -8.60 -8.01
C LEU A 65 28.17 -10.10 -8.23
N ALA A 66 27.01 -10.64 -7.82
CA ALA A 66 26.66 -12.04 -8.06
C ALA A 66 26.46 -12.37 -9.55
N TYR A 67 26.14 -11.35 -10.35
CA TYR A 67 25.99 -11.46 -11.79
C TYR A 67 26.26 -10.10 -12.46
N GLU A 68 27.03 -10.10 -13.55
CA GLU A 68 27.50 -8.87 -14.21
C GLU A 68 26.36 -7.96 -14.70
N LYS A 69 25.22 -8.53 -15.13
CA LYS A 69 24.06 -7.76 -15.62
C LYS A 69 23.32 -7.00 -14.51
N LEU A 70 23.72 -7.17 -13.26
CA LEU A 70 23.21 -6.40 -12.12
C LEU A 70 23.90 -5.04 -11.96
N GLY A 71 25.01 -4.80 -12.67
CA GLY A 71 25.75 -3.53 -12.65
C GLY A 71 24.88 -2.29 -12.89
N PRO A 72 24.01 -2.27 -13.92
CA PRO A 72 23.11 -1.14 -14.17
C PRO A 72 22.11 -0.83 -13.05
N PHE A 73 21.92 -1.71 -12.06
CA PHE A 73 21.02 -1.51 -10.92
C PHE A 73 21.74 -1.05 -9.65
N GLN A 74 23.04 -0.75 -9.72
CA GLN A 74 23.85 -0.22 -8.62
C GLN A 74 23.77 1.31 -8.46
N GLY A 75 23.07 2.01 -9.36
CA GLY A 75 22.91 3.46 -9.31
C GLY A 75 21.80 3.95 -8.36
N PRO A 76 21.40 5.22 -8.49
CA PRO A 76 20.37 5.84 -7.66
C PRO A 76 19.08 5.02 -7.58
N SER A 77 18.40 5.08 -6.44
CA SER A 77 17.21 4.27 -6.17
C SER A 77 16.23 4.95 -5.22
N LEU A 78 14.98 4.52 -5.28
CA LEU A 78 14.03 4.73 -4.20
C LEU A 78 14.12 3.53 -3.24
N LEU A 79 14.54 3.79 -2.00
CA LEU A 79 14.47 2.84 -0.91
C LEU A 79 13.13 3.02 -0.17
N VAL A 80 12.40 1.93 0.02
CA VAL A 80 11.16 1.92 0.81
C VAL A 80 11.30 0.94 1.96
N HIS A 81 11.51 1.48 3.14
CA HIS A 81 11.66 0.73 4.38
C HIS A 81 10.36 0.74 5.18
N ASN A 82 10.01 -0.39 5.79
CA ASN A 82 9.04 -0.46 6.87
C ASN A 82 9.48 -1.46 7.94
N ASN A 83 8.97 -1.29 9.16
CA ASN A 83 9.36 -2.10 10.31
C ASN A 83 8.53 -3.39 10.48
N ALA A 84 7.80 -3.85 9.46
CA ALA A 84 7.19 -5.17 9.43
C ALA A 84 8.05 -6.15 8.63
N THR A 85 8.07 -7.40 9.09
CA THR A 85 8.78 -8.50 8.42
C THR A 85 7.79 -9.36 7.64
N PHE A 86 8.14 -9.75 6.41
CA PHE A 86 7.36 -10.67 5.61
C PHE A 86 7.23 -12.02 6.30
N THR A 87 6.03 -12.58 6.26
CA THR A 87 5.79 -14.00 6.60
C THR A 87 5.80 -14.85 5.34
N ASP A 88 5.83 -16.18 5.49
CA ASP A 88 5.72 -17.13 4.39
C ASP A 88 4.48 -16.89 3.52
N ALA A 89 3.35 -16.52 4.13
CA ALA A 89 2.13 -16.18 3.42
C ALA A 89 2.27 -14.89 2.58
N ASP A 90 3.02 -13.90 3.07
CA ASP A 90 3.27 -12.66 2.32
C ASP A 90 4.21 -12.92 1.14
N PHE A 91 5.23 -13.78 1.30
CA PHE A 91 6.08 -14.24 0.20
C PHE A 91 5.29 -14.97 -0.89
N GLN A 92 4.35 -15.83 -0.52
CA GLN A 92 3.48 -16.50 -1.49
C GLN A 92 2.50 -15.52 -2.16
N SER A 93 2.02 -14.52 -1.42
CA SER A 93 1.05 -13.55 -1.92
C SER A 93 1.68 -12.58 -2.93
N ILE A 94 2.88 -12.06 -2.64
CA ILE A 94 3.55 -11.07 -3.50
C ILE A 94 3.97 -11.65 -4.86
N GLN A 95 4.12 -12.98 -4.97
CA GLN A 95 4.40 -13.66 -6.23
C GLN A 95 3.22 -13.70 -7.20
N ARG A 96 1.98 -13.53 -6.70
CA ARG A 96 0.76 -13.74 -7.49
C ARG A 96 0.15 -12.40 -7.93
N ILE A 97 0.32 -12.06 -9.20
CA ILE A 97 -0.30 -10.87 -9.77
C ILE A 97 -1.82 -11.09 -9.92
N GLY A 98 -2.62 -10.33 -9.16
CA GLY A 98 -4.08 -10.29 -9.32
C GLY A 98 -4.85 -11.49 -8.77
N ASP A 99 -4.20 -12.41 -8.04
CA ASP A 99 -4.83 -13.60 -7.43
C ASP A 99 -4.87 -13.53 -5.88
N SER A 100 -4.87 -12.32 -5.32
CA SER A 100 -5.06 -12.08 -3.88
C SER A 100 -6.42 -12.56 -3.35
N LEU A 101 -7.35 -12.88 -4.25
CA LEU A 101 -8.73 -13.25 -3.94
C LEU A 101 -8.90 -14.70 -3.47
N LYS A 102 -7.96 -15.63 -3.73
CA LYS A 102 -8.33 -17.06 -3.68
C LYS A 102 -7.81 -17.95 -2.55
N LYS A 103 -6.86 -17.58 -1.68
CA LYS A 103 -6.26 -18.64 -0.81
C LYS A 103 -5.75 -18.31 0.60
N ASP A 104 -6.14 -17.21 1.25
CA ASP A 104 -5.62 -16.98 2.61
C ASP A 104 -6.69 -16.58 3.63
N ASN A 105 -7.17 -17.59 4.36
CA ASN A 105 -7.99 -17.44 5.57
C ASN A 105 -7.13 -17.24 6.83
N SER A 106 -5.78 -17.23 6.71
CA SER A 106 -4.88 -17.31 7.88
C SER A 106 -4.39 -15.96 8.41
N LYS A 107 -4.76 -14.85 7.75
CA LYS A 107 -4.46 -13.50 8.21
C LYS A 107 -5.71 -12.61 8.10
N GLY A 108 -5.90 -11.74 9.10
CA GLY A 108 -7.04 -10.83 9.21
C GLY A 108 -7.22 -9.90 8.00
N TRP A 109 -8.15 -8.95 8.09
CA TRP A 109 -8.45 -8.06 6.97
C TRP A 109 -7.22 -7.35 6.41
N LYS A 110 -6.97 -7.51 5.11
CA LYS A 110 -6.08 -6.66 4.32
C LYS A 110 -6.90 -5.59 3.61
N THR A 111 -6.35 -4.40 3.48
CA THR A 111 -6.95 -3.24 2.80
C THR A 111 -6.79 -3.35 1.29
N GLY A 112 -5.66 -3.89 0.83
CA GLY A 112 -5.38 -4.16 -0.59
C GLY A 112 -6.09 -5.41 -1.11
N ARG A 113 -7.34 -5.29 -1.60
CA ARG A 113 -8.10 -6.43 -2.16
C ARG A 113 -7.56 -7.01 -3.48
N PHE A 114 -6.90 -6.21 -4.32
CA PHE A 114 -6.68 -6.56 -5.73
C PHE A 114 -5.28 -7.09 -6.08
N GLY A 115 -4.32 -7.13 -5.13
CA GLY A 115 -3.01 -7.77 -5.35
C GLY A 115 -2.21 -7.27 -6.57
N VAL A 116 -2.58 -6.11 -7.11
CA VAL A 116 -1.94 -5.49 -8.30
C VAL A 116 -1.16 -4.23 -7.95
N GLY A 117 -1.40 -3.65 -6.77
CA GLY A 117 -0.81 -2.38 -6.33
C GLY A 117 0.72 -2.38 -6.27
N PHE A 118 1.32 -3.51 -5.87
CA PHE A 118 2.77 -3.69 -5.89
C PHE A 118 3.35 -3.48 -7.29
N ASN A 119 2.66 -3.86 -8.37
CA ASN A 119 3.19 -3.71 -9.73
C ASN A 119 3.40 -2.25 -10.16
N SER A 120 2.84 -1.27 -9.43
CA SER A 120 3.15 0.16 -9.66
C SER A 120 4.64 0.48 -9.51
N VAL A 121 5.41 -0.34 -8.78
CA VAL A 121 6.88 -0.17 -8.69
C VAL A 121 7.59 -0.30 -10.04
N TYR A 122 6.96 -0.95 -11.02
CA TYR A 122 7.50 -1.05 -12.38
C TYR A 122 7.40 0.26 -13.18
N HIS A 123 6.74 1.31 -12.66
CA HIS A 123 6.99 2.67 -13.16
C HIS A 123 8.42 3.12 -12.88
N VAL A 124 8.99 2.69 -11.76
CA VAL A 124 10.28 3.15 -11.27
C VAL A 124 11.44 2.29 -11.75
N THR A 125 11.28 0.96 -11.72
CA THR A 125 12.39 0.03 -11.94
C THR A 125 11.98 -1.16 -12.80
N ASP A 126 12.95 -1.80 -13.46
CA ASP A 126 12.75 -3.08 -14.15
C ASP A 126 13.08 -4.31 -13.28
N LEU A 127 13.76 -4.10 -12.15
CA LEU A 127 14.23 -5.16 -11.26
C LEU A 127 13.97 -4.79 -9.78
N PRO A 128 12.71 -4.78 -9.32
CA PRO A 128 12.41 -4.59 -7.90
C PRO A 128 13.13 -5.65 -7.09
N THR A 129 13.88 -5.21 -6.10
CA THR A 129 14.62 -6.09 -5.19
C THR A 129 14.29 -5.72 -3.76
N PHE A 130 14.15 -6.70 -2.87
CA PHE A 130 13.88 -6.41 -1.47
C PHE A 130 14.51 -7.41 -0.52
N VAL A 131 14.71 -6.97 0.71
CA VAL A 131 15.16 -7.80 1.83
C VAL A 131 14.10 -7.80 2.93
N SER A 132 13.78 -8.96 3.47
CA SER A 132 12.95 -9.12 4.67
C SER A 132 13.24 -10.45 5.37
N GLY A 133 13.40 -10.44 6.69
CA GLY A 133 13.86 -11.63 7.42
C GLY A 133 15.22 -12.07 6.89
N SER A 134 15.40 -13.37 6.60
CA SER A 134 16.62 -13.90 5.97
C SER A 134 16.60 -13.86 4.43
N GLN A 135 15.55 -13.33 3.80
CA GLN A 135 15.34 -13.45 2.37
C GLN A 135 15.74 -12.18 1.62
N LEU A 136 16.61 -12.33 0.63
CA LEU A 136 16.87 -11.35 -0.43
C LEU A 136 16.17 -11.82 -1.71
N VAL A 137 15.26 -11.00 -2.24
CA VAL A 137 14.39 -11.36 -3.37
C VAL A 137 14.54 -10.38 -4.52
N PHE A 138 14.60 -10.92 -5.73
CA PHE A 138 14.66 -10.18 -6.99
C PHE A 138 13.49 -10.59 -7.89
N PHE A 139 12.76 -9.61 -8.44
CA PHE A 139 11.74 -9.83 -9.45
C PHE A 139 12.23 -9.35 -10.83
N ASP A 140 12.43 -10.29 -11.76
CA ASP A 140 12.87 -10.02 -13.13
C ASP A 140 11.81 -10.50 -14.13
N PRO A 141 10.64 -9.85 -14.23
CA PRO A 141 9.52 -10.34 -15.06
C PRO A 141 9.85 -10.44 -16.55
N GLN A 142 10.96 -9.86 -16.99
CA GLN A 142 11.46 -9.92 -18.36
C GLN A 142 12.40 -11.11 -18.61
N ALA A 143 12.84 -11.80 -17.55
CA ALA A 143 13.78 -12.91 -17.54
C ALA A 143 15.08 -12.61 -18.30
N CYS A 144 15.60 -11.38 -18.18
CA CYS A 144 16.77 -10.92 -18.93
C CYS A 144 17.88 -10.29 -18.06
N HIS A 145 17.60 -10.03 -16.78
CA HIS A 145 18.51 -9.38 -15.83
C HIS A 145 19.18 -10.38 -14.88
N LEU A 146 18.53 -11.50 -14.56
CA LEU A 146 19.04 -12.53 -13.65
C LEU A 146 19.50 -13.80 -14.42
N PRO A 147 20.45 -14.57 -13.88
CA PRO A 147 20.92 -15.79 -14.53
C PRO A 147 19.97 -16.96 -14.29
N ASN A 148 19.83 -17.85 -15.28
CA ASN A 148 19.07 -19.11 -15.17
C ASN A 148 17.66 -18.93 -14.59
N VAL A 149 16.93 -17.91 -15.05
CA VAL A 149 15.57 -17.61 -14.61
C VAL A 149 14.59 -18.54 -15.29
N ASN A 150 13.65 -19.10 -14.52
CA ASN A 150 12.51 -19.82 -15.07
C ASN A 150 11.50 -18.79 -15.59
N PRO A 151 11.13 -18.80 -16.88
CA PRO A 151 10.13 -17.86 -17.42
C PRO A 151 8.77 -17.91 -16.69
N SER A 152 8.42 -19.05 -16.09
CA SER A 152 7.20 -19.22 -15.29
C SER A 152 7.30 -18.65 -13.88
N ASN A 153 8.52 -18.46 -13.35
CA ASN A 153 8.79 -17.85 -12.04
C ASN A 153 9.97 -16.86 -12.18
N PRO A 154 9.73 -15.70 -12.79
CA PRO A 154 10.81 -14.88 -13.31
C PRO A 154 11.42 -14.00 -12.21
N GLY A 155 12.25 -14.61 -11.37
CA GLY A 155 12.90 -13.99 -10.22
C GLY A 155 13.87 -14.94 -9.49
N LYS A 156 14.45 -14.47 -8.40
CA LYS A 156 15.32 -15.24 -7.50
C LYS A 156 15.04 -14.88 -6.05
N MET A 157 15.16 -15.86 -5.16
CA MET A 157 15.12 -15.67 -3.72
C MET A 157 16.34 -16.37 -3.12
N ILE A 158 17.02 -15.68 -2.22
CA ILE A 158 18.26 -16.13 -1.58
C ILE A 158 18.05 -15.98 -0.08
N ASP A 159 18.14 -17.11 0.63
CA ASP A 159 18.30 -17.07 2.08
C ASP A 159 19.78 -16.76 2.39
N TYR A 160 20.07 -15.50 2.70
CA TYR A 160 21.44 -15.01 2.83
C TYR A 160 22.11 -15.48 4.14
N ILE A 161 21.33 -15.96 5.12
CA ILE A 161 21.84 -16.52 6.38
C ILE A 161 22.39 -17.92 6.16
N THR A 162 21.58 -18.78 5.51
CA THR A 162 22.02 -20.14 5.15
C THR A 162 23.10 -20.13 4.05
N ARG A 163 23.16 -19.05 3.25
CA ARG A 163 24.15 -18.81 2.20
C ARG A 163 25.12 -17.68 2.56
N SER A 164 25.76 -17.78 3.73
CA SER A 164 26.78 -16.80 4.16
C SER A 164 27.97 -16.70 3.20
N ASP A 165 28.23 -17.75 2.40
CA ASP A 165 29.19 -17.74 1.29
C ASP A 165 28.84 -16.68 0.24
N PHE A 166 27.54 -16.49 -0.04
CA PHE A 166 27.06 -15.46 -0.97
C PHE A 166 27.37 -14.06 -0.44
N VAL A 167 27.13 -13.82 0.85
CA VAL A 167 27.36 -12.52 1.51
C VAL A 167 28.82 -12.13 1.44
N ASN A 168 29.72 -13.05 1.78
CA ASN A 168 31.16 -12.80 1.78
C ASN A 168 31.73 -12.63 0.37
N LYS A 169 31.17 -13.34 -0.62
CA LYS A 169 31.68 -13.34 -1.99
C LYS A 169 31.22 -12.14 -2.82
N PHE A 170 30.03 -11.59 -2.51
CA PHE A 170 29.40 -10.55 -3.31
C PHE A 170 29.00 -9.31 -2.47
N PRO A 171 29.96 -8.64 -1.80
CA PRO A 171 29.65 -7.52 -0.92
C PRO A 171 29.00 -6.33 -1.65
N ASP A 172 29.44 -6.06 -2.88
CA ASP A 172 28.89 -4.97 -3.71
C ASP A 172 27.40 -5.18 -3.98
N GLN A 173 26.94 -6.42 -4.13
CA GLN A 173 25.53 -6.76 -4.35
C GLN A 173 24.63 -6.38 -3.16
N LEU A 174 25.20 -6.38 -1.96
CA LEU A 174 24.49 -6.23 -0.69
C LEU A 174 24.64 -4.83 -0.08
N SER A 175 25.75 -4.16 -0.37
CA SER A 175 26.02 -2.78 0.08
C SER A 175 24.83 -1.80 -0.10
N PRO A 176 24.00 -1.89 -1.16
CA PRO A 176 22.89 -0.95 -1.34
C PRO A 176 21.73 -1.12 -0.36
N PHE A 177 21.72 -2.22 0.40
CA PHE A 177 20.71 -2.53 1.41
C PHE A 177 21.21 -2.31 2.84
N GLN A 178 22.50 -2.01 3.05
CA GLN A 178 23.08 -1.78 4.37
C GLN A 178 22.62 -0.45 4.98
N CYS A 179 21.36 -0.43 5.42
CA CYS A 179 20.64 0.73 5.91
C CYS A 179 19.48 0.31 6.81
N PHE A 180 18.97 1.24 7.62
CA PHE A 180 17.86 0.99 8.55
C PHE A 180 18.04 -0.25 9.44
N GLY A 181 19.30 -0.58 9.80
CA GLY A 181 19.64 -1.74 10.63
C GLY A 181 19.87 -3.05 9.88
N CYS A 182 19.69 -3.11 8.55
CA CYS A 182 20.04 -4.30 7.77
C CYS A 182 21.56 -4.42 7.61
N ASN A 183 22.13 -5.54 8.05
CA ASN A 183 23.58 -5.78 8.08
C ASN A 183 24.00 -7.09 7.38
N PHE A 184 23.05 -7.93 6.95
CA PHE A 184 23.26 -9.27 6.37
C PHE A 184 23.98 -10.29 7.28
N THR A 185 24.20 -9.98 8.55
CA THR A 185 24.77 -10.92 9.53
C THR A 185 23.70 -11.68 10.31
N GLU A 186 22.50 -11.12 10.39
CA GLU A 186 21.33 -11.71 11.04
C GLU A 186 20.05 -11.47 10.22
N PRO A 187 18.94 -12.21 10.48
CA PRO A 187 17.67 -11.94 9.83
C PRO A 187 17.22 -10.50 10.07
N PHE A 188 16.91 -9.78 8.99
CA PHE A 188 16.50 -8.38 9.08
C PHE A 188 15.09 -8.25 9.66
N SER A 189 14.96 -7.52 10.77
CA SER A 189 13.68 -7.23 11.45
C SER A 189 12.97 -6.03 10.81
N GLY A 190 12.56 -6.21 9.55
CA GLY A 190 11.86 -5.22 8.76
C GLY A 190 11.80 -5.64 7.29
N THR A 191 11.43 -4.69 6.43
CA THR A 191 11.45 -4.87 4.98
C THR A 191 12.03 -3.64 4.31
N ILE A 192 13.00 -3.82 3.41
CA ILE A 192 13.53 -2.75 2.55
C ILE A 192 13.33 -3.17 1.09
N PHE A 193 12.50 -2.43 0.36
CA PHE A 193 12.48 -2.48 -1.10
C PHE A 193 13.51 -1.49 -1.64
N ARG A 194 14.35 -1.93 -2.57
CA ARG A 194 15.21 -1.09 -3.39
C ARG A 194 14.70 -1.09 -4.82
N LEU A 195 14.28 0.09 -5.27
CA LEU A 195 13.80 0.33 -6.63
C LEU A 195 14.83 1.18 -7.37
N ALA A 196 15.83 0.52 -7.96
CA ALA A 196 16.85 1.20 -8.76
C ALA A 196 16.19 1.94 -9.93
N LEU A 197 16.43 3.24 -10.03
CA LEU A 197 15.74 4.10 -10.98
C LEU A 197 16.10 3.71 -12.41
N ARG A 198 15.08 3.50 -13.26
CA ARG A 198 15.28 3.11 -14.65
C ARG A 198 16.05 4.20 -15.41
N THR A 199 17.21 3.86 -15.96
CA THR A 199 17.99 4.78 -16.80
C THR A 199 17.39 4.93 -18.20
N VAL A 200 17.89 5.91 -18.96
CA VAL A 200 17.48 6.12 -20.37
C VAL A 200 17.80 4.90 -21.22
N GLU A 201 18.95 4.28 -21.01
CA GLU A 201 19.39 3.08 -21.74
C GLU A 201 18.52 1.86 -21.41
N GLN A 202 18.13 1.71 -20.13
CA GLN A 202 17.20 0.65 -19.72
C GLN A 202 15.81 0.87 -20.31
N ALA A 203 15.29 2.10 -20.29
CA ALA A 203 13.99 2.46 -20.84
C ALA A 203 13.84 2.15 -22.35
N GLN A 204 14.91 2.30 -23.12
CA GLN A 204 14.92 1.95 -24.55
C GLN A 204 14.72 0.45 -24.80
N ARG A 205 15.08 -0.41 -23.84
CA ARG A 205 15.08 -1.87 -23.99
C ARG A 205 14.02 -2.56 -23.14
N SER A 206 13.46 -1.87 -22.15
CA SER A 206 12.46 -2.41 -21.23
C SER A 206 11.17 -2.74 -21.97
N LYS A 207 10.67 -3.95 -21.71
CA LYS A 207 9.33 -4.40 -22.11
C LYS A 207 8.25 -3.88 -21.16
N LEU A 208 8.60 -3.31 -20.01
CA LEU A 208 7.64 -2.86 -18.99
C LEU A 208 7.27 -1.39 -19.20
N SER A 209 8.26 -0.50 -19.33
CA SER A 209 8.05 0.93 -19.52
C SER A 209 9.18 1.57 -20.32
N HIS A 210 8.82 2.43 -21.27
CA HIS A 210 9.77 3.23 -22.07
C HIS A 210 10.15 4.56 -21.41
N ARG A 211 9.79 4.76 -20.14
CA ARG A 211 10.08 5.99 -19.39
C ARG A 211 11.22 5.75 -18.40
N ALA A 212 12.25 6.55 -18.53
CA ALA A 212 13.31 6.66 -17.54
C ALA A 212 12.82 7.45 -16.32
N GLN A 213 13.48 7.25 -15.18
CA GLN A 213 13.22 7.99 -13.95
C GLN A 213 14.51 8.64 -13.49
N THR A 214 14.50 9.97 -13.37
CA THR A 214 15.64 10.71 -12.85
C THR A 214 15.48 10.96 -11.34
N PRO A 215 16.59 11.10 -10.59
CA PRO A 215 16.51 11.48 -9.18
C PRO A 215 15.72 12.78 -8.96
N ALA A 216 15.84 13.77 -9.86
CA ALA A 216 15.11 15.03 -9.77
C ALA A 216 13.59 14.84 -9.85
N GLN A 217 13.10 14.06 -10.82
CA GLN A 217 11.67 13.74 -10.94
C GLN A 217 11.17 12.95 -9.72
N MET A 218 11.98 12.02 -9.20
CA MET A 218 11.62 11.28 -7.99
C MET A 218 11.56 12.18 -6.76
N ALA A 219 12.48 13.15 -6.64
CA ALA A 219 12.48 14.14 -5.57
C ALA A 219 11.23 15.04 -5.62
N GLU A 220 10.81 15.47 -6.82
CA GLU A 220 9.56 16.22 -7.01
C GLU A 220 8.34 15.40 -6.56
N MET A 221 8.23 14.14 -7.00
CA MET A 221 7.13 13.26 -6.57
C MET A 221 7.15 13.02 -5.05
N LEU A 222 8.32 12.82 -4.44
CA LEU A 222 8.44 12.66 -3.00
C LEU A 222 8.03 13.92 -2.24
N LYS A 223 8.37 15.10 -2.76
CA LYS A 223 7.96 16.39 -2.19
C LYS A 223 6.44 16.58 -2.28
N GLU A 224 5.82 16.31 -3.43
CA GLU A 224 4.36 16.33 -3.58
C GLU A 224 3.68 15.38 -2.60
N PHE A 225 4.25 14.20 -2.39
CA PHE A 225 3.74 13.24 -1.41
C PHE A 225 3.95 13.71 0.03
N ALA A 226 5.08 14.35 0.33
CA ALA A 226 5.43 14.88 1.63
C ALA A 226 4.39 15.91 2.13
N ASP A 227 3.92 16.78 1.23
CA ASP A 227 2.89 17.78 1.52
C ASP A 227 1.54 17.14 1.93
N SER A 228 1.30 15.88 1.53
CA SER A 228 0.07 15.13 1.82
C SER A 228 0.17 14.20 3.04
N LEU A 229 1.34 14.07 3.68
CA LEU A 229 1.55 13.11 4.77
C LEU A 229 0.56 13.22 5.94
N PRO A 230 0.16 14.43 6.40
CA PRO A 230 -0.79 14.55 7.50
C PRO A 230 -2.15 13.91 7.17
N THR A 231 -2.58 14.10 5.91
CA THR A 231 -3.83 13.56 5.38
C THR A 231 -3.73 12.05 5.14
N VAL A 232 -2.58 11.54 4.69
CA VAL A 232 -2.32 10.11 4.47
C VAL A 232 -2.48 9.29 5.75
N LEU A 233 -2.08 9.83 6.91
CA LEU A 233 -2.12 9.12 8.19
C LEU A 233 -3.53 8.97 8.80
N LEU A 234 -4.55 9.66 8.28
CA LEU A 234 -5.86 9.76 8.95
C LEU A 234 -6.52 8.40 9.18
N PHE A 235 -6.58 7.56 8.14
CA PHE A 235 -7.37 6.32 8.14
C PHE A 235 -6.54 5.03 7.99
N LEU A 236 -5.20 5.12 8.03
CA LEU A 236 -4.33 3.96 8.14
C LEU A 236 -4.55 3.21 9.47
N ARG A 237 -4.37 1.90 9.48
CA ARG A 237 -4.75 1.08 10.64
C ARG A 237 -3.63 0.88 11.65
N HIS A 238 -2.40 0.76 11.15
CA HIS A 238 -1.21 0.36 11.90
C HIS A 238 -0.10 1.41 11.79
N VAL A 239 0.11 1.96 10.59
CA VAL A 239 1.16 2.97 10.35
C VAL A 239 0.85 4.24 11.14
N CYS A 240 1.82 4.63 11.97
CA CYS A 240 1.75 5.78 12.85
C CYS A 240 2.77 6.87 12.49
N LYS A 241 3.77 6.54 11.64
CA LYS A 241 4.81 7.46 11.22
C LYS A 241 5.21 7.19 9.77
N ILE A 242 5.33 8.25 8.99
CA ILE A 242 5.87 8.22 7.64
C ILE A 242 6.93 9.30 7.52
N SER A 243 8.10 8.95 7.00
CA SER A 243 9.22 9.88 6.86
C SER A 243 9.79 9.85 5.45
N ILE A 244 10.13 11.02 4.92
CA ILE A 244 10.82 11.21 3.64
C ILE A 244 12.27 11.53 3.93
N TRP A 245 13.16 10.77 3.31
CA TRP A 245 14.60 10.84 3.51
C TRP A 245 15.33 11.09 2.19
N GLU A 246 16.54 11.62 2.31
CA GLU A 246 17.49 11.77 1.23
C GLU A 246 18.85 11.19 1.67
N TRP A 247 19.48 10.41 0.79
CA TRP A 247 20.85 9.94 0.98
C TRP A 247 21.73 10.46 -0.14
N ARG A 248 22.49 11.51 0.13
CA ARG A 248 23.39 12.10 -0.87
C ARG A 248 24.63 11.24 -1.07
N ALA A 249 25.18 11.31 -2.27
CA ALA A 249 26.45 10.66 -2.57
C ALA A 249 27.57 11.22 -1.67
N GLY A 250 28.35 10.33 -1.05
CA GLY A 250 29.44 10.69 -0.13
C GLY A 250 29.04 10.83 1.33
N GLU A 251 27.74 10.88 1.66
CA GLU A 251 27.26 10.93 3.04
C GLU A 251 27.23 9.52 3.67
N GLU A 252 27.66 9.41 4.93
CA GLU A 252 27.65 8.13 5.66
C GLU A 252 26.24 7.69 6.06
N THR A 253 25.34 8.64 6.32
CA THR A 253 23.97 8.36 6.77
C THR A 253 22.95 9.22 6.01
N PRO A 254 21.72 8.73 5.81
CA PRO A 254 20.66 9.52 5.18
C PRO A 254 20.12 10.59 6.14
N ALA A 255 19.58 11.67 5.59
CA ALA A 255 18.93 12.75 6.34
C ALA A 255 17.41 12.73 6.15
N ILE A 256 16.65 13.06 7.19
CA ILE A 256 15.20 13.26 7.11
C ILE A 256 14.94 14.65 6.51
N LEU A 257 14.09 14.70 5.48
CA LEU A 257 13.60 15.95 4.91
C LEU A 257 12.31 16.39 5.59
N GLN A 258 11.32 15.51 5.58
CA GLN A 258 9.99 15.75 6.14
C GLN A 258 9.44 14.48 6.77
N GLU A 259 8.65 14.61 7.84
CA GLU A 259 7.97 13.49 8.46
C GLU A 259 6.58 13.89 8.96
N ALA A 260 5.68 12.92 9.07
CA ALA A 260 4.45 13.05 9.83
C ALA A 260 4.31 11.87 10.79
N SER A 261 3.80 12.15 12.00
CA SER A 261 3.60 11.13 13.04
C SER A 261 2.37 11.39 13.90
N LEU A 262 1.82 10.33 14.48
CA LEU A 262 0.71 10.37 15.42
C LEU A 262 1.24 10.50 16.85
N ASN A 263 0.95 11.61 17.54
CA ASN A 263 1.53 11.93 18.85
C ASN A 263 0.67 11.45 20.05
N ASN A 264 -0.60 11.11 19.84
CA ASN A 264 -1.55 10.75 20.89
C ASN A 264 -1.97 9.26 20.87
N MET A 265 -1.13 8.40 20.30
CA MET A 265 -1.51 7.01 20.01
C MET A 265 -1.55 6.11 21.26
N THR A 266 -2.73 5.98 21.87
CA THR A 266 -2.99 5.07 23.01
C THR A 266 -3.33 3.64 22.55
N PHE A 267 -3.32 2.68 23.49
CA PHE A 267 -3.79 1.32 23.22
C PHE A 267 -5.25 1.29 22.70
N GLU A 268 -6.12 2.14 23.27
CA GLU A 268 -7.51 2.25 22.85
C GLU A 268 -7.64 2.76 21.41
N ILE A 269 -6.88 3.79 21.04
CA ILE A 269 -6.90 4.32 19.67
C ILE A 269 -6.37 3.28 18.68
N LYS A 270 -5.29 2.56 19.04
CA LYS A 270 -4.78 1.44 18.23
C LYS A 270 -5.84 0.35 18.04
N ALA A 271 -6.57 -0.02 19.09
CA ALA A 271 -7.63 -1.03 19.01
C ALA A 271 -8.78 -0.58 18.10
N LYS A 272 -9.24 0.68 18.24
CA LYS A 272 -10.28 1.28 17.38
C LYS A 272 -9.84 1.40 15.92
N ARG A 273 -8.56 1.70 15.64
CA ARG A 273 -8.00 1.83 14.27
C ARG A 273 -7.78 0.49 13.58
N SER A 274 -7.29 -0.50 14.31
CA SER A 274 -6.80 -1.75 13.75
C SER A 274 -7.89 -2.74 13.34
N LEU A 275 -9.17 -2.36 13.39
CA LEU A 275 -10.30 -3.26 13.09
C LEU A 275 -10.27 -4.56 13.92
N GLN A 276 -9.63 -4.57 15.10
CA GLN A 276 -9.49 -5.77 15.94
C GLN A 276 -10.83 -6.45 16.27
N HIS A 277 -11.91 -5.67 16.37
CA HIS A 277 -13.27 -6.19 16.58
C HIS A 277 -13.84 -6.96 15.37
N ALA A 278 -13.36 -6.68 14.14
CA ALA A 278 -13.72 -7.45 12.94
C ALA A 278 -12.99 -8.79 12.89
N THR A 279 -11.77 -8.87 13.46
CA THR A 279 -10.90 -10.05 13.43
C THR A 279 -11.24 -11.10 14.50
N LEU A 280 -11.89 -10.70 15.59
CA LEU A 280 -12.33 -11.64 16.65
C LEU A 280 -13.39 -12.63 16.17
N ALA A 281 -14.13 -12.31 15.11
CA ALA A 281 -15.13 -13.21 14.51
C ALA A 281 -14.52 -14.30 13.59
N SER A 282 -13.25 -14.19 13.18
CA SER A 282 -12.64 -15.08 12.16
C SER A 282 -11.85 -16.26 12.73
N TYR A 283 -11.55 -16.29 14.02
CA TYR A 283 -10.88 -17.46 14.64
C TYR A 283 -11.90 -18.57 14.93
N GLY A 284 -12.14 -19.43 13.94
CA GLY A 284 -12.81 -20.72 14.12
C GLY A 284 -14.32 -20.75 13.90
N GLN A 285 -14.95 -19.66 13.44
CA GLN A 285 -16.36 -19.66 13.02
C GLN A 285 -16.47 -19.50 11.49
N PRO A 286 -17.32 -20.28 10.81
CA PRO A 286 -17.44 -20.26 9.35
C PRO A 286 -18.23 -19.07 8.79
N ALA A 287 -18.78 -18.19 9.64
CA ALA A 287 -19.55 -17.03 9.23
C ALA A 287 -19.01 -15.74 9.87
N GLN A 288 -18.85 -14.73 9.02
CA GLN A 288 -18.46 -13.39 9.36
C GLN A 288 -19.65 -12.69 10.04
N GLU A 289 -19.60 -12.41 11.33
CA GLU A 289 -20.70 -11.73 12.05
C GLU A 289 -20.37 -10.27 12.33
N PHE A 290 -21.17 -9.36 11.77
CA PHE A 290 -21.13 -7.93 12.07
C PHE A 290 -22.44 -7.47 12.67
N SER A 291 -22.36 -6.65 13.72
CA SER A 291 -23.53 -6.06 14.37
C SER A 291 -24.36 -5.24 13.39
N THR A 292 -25.68 -5.41 13.38
CA THR A 292 -26.62 -4.54 12.65
C THR A 292 -26.84 -3.20 13.34
N GLU A 293 -26.58 -3.13 14.65
CA GLU A 293 -26.64 -1.87 15.42
C GLU A 293 -25.41 -0.98 15.18
N GLY A 294 -24.33 -1.56 14.67
CA GLY A 294 -23.04 -0.89 14.50
C GLY A 294 -22.26 -0.76 15.81
N ILE A 295 -20.94 -0.78 15.70
CA ILE A 295 -20.00 -0.60 16.81
C ILE A 295 -19.28 0.72 16.57
N ILE A 296 -19.45 1.68 17.49
CA ILE A 296 -18.81 2.99 17.42
C ILE A 296 -17.32 2.85 17.74
N CYS A 297 -16.47 3.43 16.89
CA CYS A 297 -15.00 3.37 16.98
C CYS A 297 -14.40 4.77 16.88
N ASP A 298 -15.03 5.75 17.54
CA ASP A 298 -14.66 7.16 17.49
C ASP A 298 -13.43 7.46 18.37
N TYR A 299 -12.57 8.37 17.93
CA TYR A 299 -11.40 8.83 18.68
C TYR A 299 -10.85 10.18 18.18
N PRO A 300 -10.23 10.99 19.07
CA PRO A 300 -9.44 12.14 18.64
C PRO A 300 -8.09 11.66 18.09
N LEU A 301 -7.61 12.33 17.04
CA LEU A 301 -6.34 12.03 16.40
C LEU A 301 -5.54 13.32 16.26
N LYS A 302 -4.27 13.26 16.66
CA LYS A 302 -3.35 14.38 16.54
C LYS A 302 -2.16 13.97 15.67
N VAL A 303 -1.97 14.73 14.60
CA VAL A 303 -0.91 14.51 13.61
C VAL A 303 0.10 15.64 13.69
N VAL A 304 1.37 15.32 13.85
CA VAL A 304 2.46 16.29 13.84
C VAL A 304 3.24 16.12 12.54
N ALA A 305 3.30 17.16 11.73
CA ALA A 305 4.11 17.24 10.54
C ALA A 305 5.35 18.10 10.82
N ARG A 306 6.53 17.63 10.42
CA ARG A 306 7.78 18.36 10.56
C ARG A 306 8.47 18.50 9.22
N ASP A 307 8.92 19.70 8.93
CA ASP A 307 9.93 19.98 7.92
C ASP A 307 11.27 20.12 8.63
N CYS A 308 12.08 19.06 8.55
CA CYS A 308 13.37 18.99 9.21
C CYS A 308 14.41 19.92 8.56
N THR A 309 14.21 20.30 7.30
CA THR A 309 15.11 21.21 6.58
C THR A 309 14.87 22.66 6.99
N ALA A 310 13.63 23.04 7.24
CA ALA A 310 13.23 24.37 7.68
C ALA A 310 13.15 24.52 9.21
N GLY A 311 13.23 23.41 9.97
CA GLY A 311 13.01 23.39 11.42
C GLY A 311 11.58 23.75 11.80
N LEU A 312 10.62 23.55 10.90
CA LEU A 312 9.20 23.89 11.10
C LEU A 312 8.42 22.67 11.56
N SER A 313 7.43 22.89 12.43
CA SER A 313 6.53 21.87 12.92
C SER A 313 5.10 22.41 12.92
N LYS A 314 4.15 21.60 12.46
CA LYS A 314 2.72 21.92 12.47
C LYS A 314 1.93 20.75 13.04
N GLU A 315 1.04 21.06 13.97
CA GLU A 315 0.11 20.10 14.56
C GLU A 315 -1.26 20.23 13.90
N TYR A 316 -1.90 19.08 13.66
CA TYR A 316 -3.24 18.97 13.13
C TYR A 316 -4.07 18.12 14.08
N GLU A 317 -5.20 18.66 14.50
CA GLU A 317 -6.17 17.95 15.33
C GLU A 317 -7.38 17.56 14.51
N TYR A 318 -7.76 16.29 14.61
CA TYR A 318 -8.92 15.72 13.97
C TYR A 318 -9.76 14.94 14.98
N LEU A 319 -11.07 15.00 14.78
CA LEU A 319 -11.99 14.04 15.37
C LEU A 319 -12.36 13.00 14.32
N ILE A 320 -11.98 11.75 14.59
CA ILE A 320 -12.29 10.62 13.71
C ILE A 320 -13.53 9.92 14.26
N MET A 321 -14.63 9.97 13.50
CA MET A 321 -15.84 9.21 13.82
C MET A 321 -15.92 7.99 12.92
N ASN A 322 -15.73 6.79 13.47
CA ASN A 322 -15.76 5.53 12.72
C ASN A 322 -16.83 4.60 13.26
N GLN A 323 -17.26 3.69 12.41
CA GLN A 323 -18.19 2.65 12.80
C GLN A 323 -17.89 1.34 12.06
N LEU A 324 -18.02 0.23 12.78
CA LEU A 324 -18.00 -1.12 12.24
C LEU A 324 -19.40 -1.73 12.31
N GLY A 325 -19.99 -2.05 11.17
CA GLY A 325 -21.32 -2.59 11.06
C GLY A 325 -22.41 -1.51 11.01
N GLY A 326 -23.58 -1.90 10.53
CA GLY A 326 -24.79 -1.10 10.47
C GLY A 326 -25.76 -1.66 9.45
N GLY A 327 -27.04 -1.80 9.83
CA GLY A 327 -28.16 -1.99 8.91
C GLY A 327 -28.00 -3.08 7.86
N GLU A 328 -28.29 -2.75 6.61
CA GLU A 328 -28.17 -3.66 5.47
C GLU A 328 -26.72 -3.91 5.09
N CYS A 329 -25.82 -2.95 5.32
CA CYS A 329 -24.39 -3.12 5.05
C CYS A 329 -23.81 -4.33 5.83
N SER A 330 -24.16 -4.49 7.11
CA SER A 330 -23.81 -5.70 7.87
C SER A 330 -24.43 -6.95 7.28
N LYS A 331 -25.73 -6.94 6.95
CA LYS A 331 -26.40 -8.11 6.36
C LYS A 331 -25.78 -8.54 5.03
N MET A 332 -25.40 -7.59 4.17
CA MET A 332 -24.71 -7.85 2.91
C MET A 332 -23.36 -8.52 3.14
N ALA A 333 -22.59 -8.05 4.12
CA ALA A 333 -21.28 -8.59 4.43
C ALA A 333 -21.33 -9.97 5.13
N CYS A 334 -22.38 -10.24 5.90
CA CYS A 334 -22.61 -11.53 6.55
C CYS A 334 -23.30 -12.55 5.64
N ASN A 335 -23.77 -12.15 4.44
CA ASN A 335 -24.46 -13.05 3.52
C ASN A 335 -23.49 -14.09 2.94
N PRO A 336 -23.73 -15.41 3.12
CA PRO A 336 -22.86 -16.45 2.57
C PRO A 336 -22.66 -16.37 1.06
N ALA A 337 -23.64 -15.84 0.31
CA ALA A 337 -23.52 -15.64 -1.14
C ALA A 337 -22.46 -14.58 -1.53
N ASN A 338 -22.06 -13.72 -0.58
CA ASN A 338 -21.11 -12.64 -0.80
C ASN A 338 -19.73 -12.90 -0.16
N VAL A 339 -19.48 -14.12 0.35
CA VAL A 339 -18.23 -14.44 1.06
C VAL A 339 -16.98 -14.14 0.22
N ASP A 340 -17.04 -14.41 -1.09
CA ASP A 340 -15.95 -14.17 -2.03
C ASP A 340 -15.65 -12.67 -2.23
N GLN A 341 -16.61 -11.79 -1.92
CA GLN A 341 -16.47 -10.33 -2.02
C GLN A 341 -15.74 -9.74 -0.79
N ARG A 342 -15.60 -10.51 0.30
CA ARG A 342 -14.85 -10.14 1.52
C ARG A 342 -15.23 -8.77 2.11
N LEU A 343 -16.51 -8.40 2.00
CA LEU A 343 -17.08 -7.10 2.36
C LEU A 343 -16.83 -6.75 3.84
N VAL A 344 -16.58 -5.48 4.16
CA VAL A 344 -16.35 -5.00 5.54
C VAL A 344 -17.15 -3.74 5.77
N PRO A 345 -18.16 -3.73 6.65
CA PRO A 345 -18.98 -2.57 6.89
C PRO A 345 -18.23 -1.56 7.77
N TRP A 346 -17.09 -1.07 7.29
CA TRP A 346 -16.21 -0.14 7.98
C TRP A 346 -16.13 1.17 7.22
N GLY A 347 -16.33 2.26 7.95
CA GLY A 347 -16.25 3.60 7.40
C GLY A 347 -16.39 4.66 8.47
N GLY A 348 -16.25 5.91 8.07
CA GLY A 348 -16.25 7.03 8.98
C GLY A 348 -15.96 8.35 8.31
N VAL A 349 -15.81 9.37 9.14
CA VAL A 349 -15.44 10.72 8.73
C VAL A 349 -14.34 11.28 9.61
N ALA A 350 -13.55 12.19 9.06
CA ALA A 350 -12.60 12.98 9.82
C ALA A 350 -12.92 14.46 9.64
N VAL A 351 -13.07 15.17 10.75
CA VAL A 351 -13.27 16.63 10.80
C VAL A 351 -12.09 17.26 11.52
N SER A 352 -11.57 18.37 11.01
CA SER A 352 -10.56 19.13 11.74
C SER A 352 -11.20 19.90 12.88
N THR A 353 -10.58 19.91 14.05
CA THR A 353 -11.05 20.65 15.24
C THR A 353 -10.30 21.95 15.47
N ALA A 354 -9.38 22.32 14.57
CA ALA A 354 -8.60 23.56 14.69
C ALA A 354 -9.48 24.80 14.47
N ALA A 355 -9.23 25.87 15.24
CA ALA A 355 -10.00 27.11 15.26
C ALA A 355 -9.97 27.93 13.95
N ASP A 356 -9.03 27.64 13.05
CA ASP A 356 -8.91 28.28 11.71
C ASP A 356 -9.94 27.72 10.71
N PHE A 357 -11.14 27.40 11.18
CA PHE A 357 -12.25 26.94 10.35
C PHE A 357 -12.85 28.12 9.56
N THR A 358 -12.07 28.72 8.66
CA THR A 358 -12.65 29.60 7.65
C THR A 358 -13.48 28.74 6.70
N ILE A 359 -14.80 28.92 6.76
CA ILE A 359 -15.84 28.28 5.93
C ILE A 359 -15.64 28.53 4.41
N GLY A 360 -14.59 29.26 4.01
CA GLY A 360 -14.21 29.47 2.63
C GLY A 360 -13.33 28.34 2.08
N ALA A 361 -13.95 27.43 1.34
CA ALA A 361 -13.34 26.37 0.50
C ALA A 361 -12.91 25.07 1.20
N THR A 362 -13.85 24.36 1.84
CA THR A 362 -13.66 22.96 2.20
C THR A 362 -13.92 22.03 1.00
N PHE A 363 -12.87 21.38 0.51
CA PHE A 363 -12.99 20.22 -0.38
C PHE A 363 -12.61 18.96 0.39
N GLY A 364 -13.55 18.42 1.16
CA GLY A 364 -13.42 17.09 1.75
C GLY A 364 -12.96 16.08 0.69
N LEU A 365 -12.20 15.09 1.11
CA LEU A 365 -11.65 14.04 0.23
C LEU A 365 -12.33 12.72 0.54
N ALA A 366 -12.51 11.91 -0.51
CA ALA A 366 -12.89 10.52 -0.35
C ALA A 366 -11.64 9.67 -0.04
N PHE A 367 -11.80 8.69 0.84
CA PHE A 367 -10.76 7.75 1.23
C PHE A 367 -11.28 6.32 1.08
N CYS A 368 -10.37 5.46 0.65
CA CYS A 368 -10.42 4.04 0.94
C CYS A 368 -9.11 3.72 1.67
N PHE A 369 -9.08 4.08 2.96
CA PHE A 369 -7.92 4.10 3.88
C PHE A 369 -6.84 5.12 3.53
N LEU A 370 -6.54 5.30 2.24
CA LEU A 370 -5.72 6.35 1.68
C LEU A 370 -6.55 7.33 0.85
N PRO A 371 -6.10 8.59 0.72
CA PRO A 371 -6.87 9.61 0.00
C PRO A 371 -6.96 9.30 -1.49
N LEU A 372 -8.20 9.27 -1.99
CA LEU A 372 -8.53 9.17 -3.40
C LEU A 372 -8.42 10.57 -4.07
N PRO A 373 -8.23 10.65 -5.39
CA PRO A 373 -8.26 11.93 -6.12
C PRO A 373 -9.62 12.66 -6.11
N THR A 374 -10.67 12.02 -5.61
CA THR A 374 -12.05 12.53 -5.65
C THR A 374 -12.34 13.43 -4.46
N HIS A 375 -12.86 14.63 -4.74
CA HIS A 375 -13.39 15.54 -3.74
C HIS A 375 -14.86 15.22 -3.45
N THR A 376 -15.23 15.18 -2.16
CA THR A 376 -16.61 15.00 -1.68
C THR A 376 -17.37 16.31 -1.61
N TYR A 377 -16.67 17.45 -1.59
CA TYR A 377 -17.23 18.78 -1.35
C TYR A 377 -17.97 18.91 0.00
N LEU A 378 -17.69 18.00 0.93
CA LEU A 378 -18.17 18.07 2.30
C LEU A 378 -17.12 18.78 3.18
N PRO A 379 -17.52 19.38 4.32
CA PRO A 379 -16.60 19.96 5.30
C PRO A 379 -15.84 18.90 6.12
N VAL A 380 -15.89 17.63 5.69
CA VAL A 380 -15.25 16.48 6.33
C VAL A 380 -14.62 15.59 5.27
N HIS A 381 -13.56 14.89 5.65
CA HIS A 381 -13.05 13.76 4.89
C HIS A 381 -13.96 12.55 5.12
N VAL A 382 -14.19 11.74 4.09
CA VAL A 382 -15.06 10.56 4.14
C VAL A 382 -14.24 9.32 3.84
N ASN A 383 -14.24 8.34 4.73
CA ASN A 383 -13.58 7.06 4.56
C ASN A 383 -14.59 5.92 4.54
N GLY A 384 -14.32 4.92 3.70
CA GLY A 384 -15.08 3.69 3.69
C GLY A 384 -14.30 2.56 3.04
N TYR A 385 -14.63 1.33 3.42
CA TYR A 385 -14.24 0.14 2.68
C TYR A 385 -15.03 0.05 1.35
N PHE A 386 -14.83 1.03 0.49
CA PHE A 386 -15.53 1.17 -0.78
C PHE A 386 -15.04 0.14 -1.81
N GLU A 387 -15.97 -0.31 -2.64
CA GLU A 387 -15.65 -0.88 -3.94
C GLU A 387 -15.24 0.23 -4.90
N LEU A 388 -14.04 0.12 -5.47
CA LEU A 388 -13.47 1.13 -6.37
C LEU A 388 -13.57 0.70 -7.84
N SER A 389 -13.50 1.65 -8.77
CA SER A 389 -13.30 1.37 -10.19
C SER A 389 -12.00 0.60 -10.44
N SER A 390 -11.84 0.02 -11.63
CA SER A 390 -10.68 -0.83 -11.97
C SER A 390 -9.33 -0.09 -11.92
N ASN A 391 -9.33 1.23 -12.13
CA ASN A 391 -8.17 2.11 -11.98
C ASN A 391 -7.92 2.54 -10.51
N ARG A 392 -8.81 2.16 -9.57
CA ARG A 392 -8.79 2.45 -8.13
C ARG A 392 -8.72 3.94 -7.77
N ARG A 393 -9.21 4.82 -8.65
CA ARG A 393 -9.25 6.27 -8.44
C ARG A 393 -10.61 6.77 -7.99
N ASP A 394 -11.66 6.04 -8.34
CA ASP A 394 -13.04 6.46 -8.14
C ASP A 394 -13.84 5.40 -7.39
N ILE A 395 -14.86 5.83 -6.66
CA ILE A 395 -15.82 4.94 -6.02
C ILE A 395 -16.75 4.37 -7.10
N TRP A 396 -17.04 3.07 -7.04
CA TRP A 396 -17.92 2.41 -8.00
C TRP A 396 -19.39 2.74 -7.75
N PHE A 397 -20.04 3.41 -8.70
CA PHE A 397 -21.49 3.69 -8.68
C PHE A 397 -22.29 2.85 -9.66
N GLY A 398 -21.62 2.30 -10.69
CA GLY A 398 -22.13 1.33 -11.65
C GLY A 398 -23.19 1.87 -12.62
N GLU A 399 -22.85 1.98 -13.90
CA GLU A 399 -23.79 2.27 -14.98
C GLU A 399 -24.18 0.98 -15.72
N GLY A 400 -25.49 0.75 -15.95
CA GLY A 400 -26.01 -0.34 -16.80
C GLY A 400 -26.05 -1.75 -16.20
N LEU A 401 -26.28 -1.89 -14.89
CA LEU A 401 -25.86 -3.07 -14.11
C LEU A 401 -26.81 -4.29 -14.11
N SER A 402 -26.21 -5.48 -14.20
CA SER A 402 -26.71 -6.77 -13.69
C SER A 402 -25.54 -7.54 -13.04
N GLY A 403 -25.82 -8.58 -12.24
CA GLY A 403 -24.78 -9.41 -11.61
C GLY A 403 -23.87 -8.70 -10.60
N GLU A 404 -22.58 -9.05 -10.56
CA GLU A 404 -21.60 -8.56 -9.57
C GLU A 404 -21.43 -7.03 -9.59
N GLY A 405 -21.55 -6.39 -10.75
CA GLY A 405 -21.45 -4.93 -10.85
C GLY A 405 -22.54 -4.21 -10.04
N LEU A 406 -23.75 -4.76 -9.99
CA LEU A 406 -24.86 -4.22 -9.19
C LEU A 406 -24.58 -4.38 -7.69
N LEU A 407 -24.07 -5.54 -7.28
CA LEU A 407 -23.73 -5.81 -5.88
C LEU A 407 -22.71 -4.80 -5.35
N ARG A 408 -21.68 -4.48 -6.15
CA ARG A 408 -20.64 -3.49 -5.77
C ARG A 408 -21.21 -2.08 -5.59
N ALA A 409 -22.17 -1.68 -6.44
CA ALA A 409 -22.84 -0.40 -6.31
C ALA A 409 -23.76 -0.37 -5.08
N GLN A 410 -24.57 -1.41 -4.87
CA GLN A 410 -25.42 -1.58 -3.70
C GLN A 410 -24.61 -1.56 -2.40
N TRP A 411 -23.43 -2.19 -2.41
CA TRP A 411 -22.50 -2.18 -1.28
C TRP A 411 -22.08 -0.77 -0.89
N ASN A 412 -21.61 0.03 -1.85
CA ASN A 412 -21.19 1.40 -1.60
C ASN A 412 -22.34 2.28 -1.09
N ILE A 413 -23.54 2.10 -1.62
CA ILE A 413 -24.75 2.81 -1.14
C ILE A 413 -25.09 2.41 0.29
N ALA A 414 -25.08 1.10 0.59
CA ALA A 414 -25.36 0.61 1.94
C ALA A 414 -24.30 1.10 2.94
N LEU A 415 -23.02 1.14 2.56
CA LEU A 415 -21.94 1.65 3.40
C LEU A 415 -22.11 3.15 3.70
N LEU A 416 -22.47 3.94 2.69
CA LEU A 416 -22.75 5.37 2.86
C LEU A 416 -23.92 5.60 3.83
N ARG A 417 -25.01 4.86 3.65
CA ARG A 417 -26.25 5.03 4.42
C ARG A 417 -26.12 4.50 5.86
N ASP A 418 -25.60 3.29 6.03
CA ASP A 418 -25.71 2.56 7.29
C ASP A 418 -24.49 2.74 8.20
N VAL A 419 -23.36 3.23 7.66
CA VAL A 419 -22.10 3.41 8.41
C VAL A 419 -21.65 4.86 8.38
N ILE A 420 -21.49 5.46 7.21
CA ILE A 420 -20.89 6.80 7.08
C ILE A 420 -21.84 7.91 7.52
N ALA A 421 -23.12 7.85 7.14
CA ALA A 421 -24.10 8.88 7.52
C ALA A 421 -24.29 8.98 9.06
N PRO A 422 -24.40 7.87 9.83
CA PRO A 422 -24.35 7.92 11.29
C PRO A 422 -23.08 8.57 11.85
N CYS A 423 -21.90 8.26 11.31
CA CYS A 423 -20.65 8.90 11.73
C CYS A 423 -20.68 10.42 11.49
N TYR A 424 -21.22 10.87 10.35
CA TYR A 424 -21.34 12.28 10.06
C TYR A 424 -22.36 12.98 10.97
N ALA A 425 -23.49 12.34 11.27
CA ALA A 425 -24.45 12.86 12.25
C ALA A 425 -23.82 13.03 13.64
N ARG A 426 -22.97 12.08 14.07
CA ARG A 426 -22.22 12.20 15.33
C ARG A 426 -21.24 13.37 15.34
N VAL A 427 -20.58 13.68 14.21
CA VAL A 427 -19.76 14.90 14.09
C VAL A 427 -20.60 16.15 14.33
N ILE A 428 -21.75 16.27 13.66
CA ILE A 428 -22.63 17.45 13.79
C ILE A 428 -23.11 17.62 15.23
N LEU A 429 -23.55 16.54 15.86
CA LEU A 429 -23.99 16.55 17.27
C LEU A 429 -22.85 16.93 18.23
N HIS A 430 -21.65 16.41 17.99
CA HIS A 430 -20.49 16.74 18.81
C HIS A 430 -20.15 18.23 18.74
N LEU A 431 -20.01 18.77 17.53
CA LEU A 431 -19.67 20.18 17.32
C LEU A 431 -20.76 21.14 17.82
N ALA A 432 -22.04 20.77 17.67
CA ALA A 432 -23.15 21.55 18.21
C ALA A 432 -23.13 21.62 19.74
N ASN A 433 -22.81 20.50 20.40
CA ASN A 433 -22.70 20.45 21.86
C ASN A 433 -21.48 21.26 22.37
N GLU A 434 -20.34 21.23 21.68
CA GLU A 434 -19.19 22.06 22.04
C GLU A 434 -19.49 23.56 21.95
N GLN A 435 -20.21 23.99 20.90
CA GLN A 435 -20.65 25.39 20.78
C GLN A 435 -21.56 25.82 21.92
N LEU A 436 -22.51 24.97 22.32
CA LEU A 436 -23.42 25.25 23.44
C LEU A 436 -22.70 25.33 24.80
N MET A 437 -21.60 24.60 24.97
CA MET A 437 -20.80 24.65 26.21
C MET A 437 -19.84 25.85 26.25
N ALA A 438 -19.51 26.43 25.10
CA ALA A 438 -18.66 27.62 24.97
C ALA A 438 -19.44 28.94 25.02
N SER A 439 -20.77 28.92 24.81
CA SER A 439 -21.71 30.04 24.95
C SER A 439 -22.29 30.13 26.35
#